data_AF-A0A932ZLZ6-F1
#
_entry.id   AF-A0A932ZLZ6-F1
#
_cell.length_a   1.000
_cell.length_b   1.000
_cell.length_c   1.000
_cell.angle_alpha   90.00
_cell.angle_beta   90.00
_cell.angle_gamma   90.00
#
_symmetry.space_group_name_H-M   'P 1'
#
loop_
_entity.id
_entity.type
_entity.pdbx_description
1 polymer ?
#
loop_
_entity_poly.entity_id
_entity_poly.type
_entity_poly.pdbx_seq_one_letter_code
_entity_poly.pdbx_strand_id
1 'polypeptide(L)'
;MKNVPFFANLSDGTHCYQAALKMVLTYFTGKEWSFDALDLLTGKLKDKWTWPTASLIWLTENGFAVKLVEKFSYRDFAARGKDYLIEKCGREVAGAQALHSDLFREQALA
;
A
#
# COMPACT_ATOMS: atom_id res chain seq x y z
N MET A 1 17.13 18.91 -9.79
CA MET A 1 16.77 17.81 -8.86
C MET A 1 15.43 18.17 -8.23
N LYS A 2 14.52 17.22 -7.99
CA LYS A 2 13.24 17.53 -7.31
C LYS A 2 13.49 17.63 -5.81
N ASN A 3 12.97 18.66 -5.15
CA ASN A 3 13.06 18.83 -3.70
C ASN A 3 11.87 18.12 -3.03
N VAL A 4 11.97 16.80 -2.88
CA VAL A 4 10.97 16.00 -2.18
C VAL A 4 11.33 15.98 -0.68
N PRO A 5 10.41 16.36 0.24
CA PRO A 5 10.69 16.29 1.67
C PRO A 5 10.87 14.84 2.11
N PHE A 6 11.71 14.61 3.13
CA PHE A 6 11.85 13.31 3.77
C PHE A 6 10.97 13.22 5.01
N PHE A 7 10.15 12.16 5.07
CA PHE A 7 9.39 11.81 6.27
C PHE A 7 9.76 10.38 6.68
N ALA A 8 10.24 10.22 7.91
CA ALA A 8 10.63 8.91 8.44
C ALA A 8 9.40 8.04 8.70
N ASN A 9 9.59 6.72 8.65
CA ASN A 9 8.61 5.76 9.15
C ASN A 9 8.38 5.97 10.66
N LEU A 10 7.18 5.65 11.14
CA LEU A 10 6.91 5.60 12.56
C LEU A 10 7.68 4.44 13.22
N SER A 11 7.92 4.55 14.53
CA SER A 11 8.70 3.57 15.30
C SER A 11 8.05 2.21 15.43
N ASP A 12 6.79 2.06 14.99
CA ASP A 12 6.04 0.81 15.00
C ASP A 12 6.41 -0.13 13.85
N GLY A 13 7.18 0.36 12.87
CA GLY A 13 7.64 -0.43 11.72
C GLY A 13 6.55 -0.74 10.70
N THR A 14 5.32 -0.21 10.83
CA THR A 14 4.19 -0.56 9.94
C THR A 14 3.76 0.55 8.98
N HIS A 15 4.33 1.75 9.08
CA HIS A 15 3.93 2.93 8.29
C HIS A 15 4.87 3.28 7.12
N CYS A 16 5.68 2.33 6.65
CA CYS A 16 6.65 2.61 5.58
C CYS A 16 5.96 3.09 4.29
N TYR A 17 4.78 2.55 3.98
CA TYR A 17 3.99 2.95 2.83
C TYR A 17 3.39 4.35 3.00
N GLN A 18 2.84 4.65 4.18
CA GLN A 18 2.29 5.98 4.51
C GLN A 18 3.39 7.03 4.50
N ALA A 19 4.58 6.73 5.02
CA ALA A 19 5.72 7.64 4.95
C ALA A 19 6.09 7.96 3.50
N ALA A 20 6.15 6.95 2.63
CA ALA A 20 6.37 7.15 1.20
C ALA A 20 5.27 7.99 0.54
N LEU A 21 4.01 7.69 0.84
CA LEU A 21 2.86 8.43 0.32
C LEU A 21 2.84 9.88 0.81
N LYS A 22 3.22 10.13 2.08
CA LYS A 22 3.36 11.47 2.65
C LYS A 22 4.35 12.31 1.84
N MET A 23 5.53 11.74 1.54
CA MET A 23 6.55 12.43 0.73
C MET A 23 6.03 12.80 -0.66
N VAL A 24 5.38 11.84 -1.35
CA VAL A 24 4.83 12.04 -2.70
C VAL A 24 3.70 13.08 -2.68
N LEU A 25 2.70 12.90 -1.82
CA LEU A 25 1.54 13.78 -1.76
C LEU A 25 1.94 15.20 -1.34
N THR A 26 2.83 15.36 -0.36
CA THR A 26 3.31 16.70 0.03
C THR A 26 4.05 17.39 -1.10
N TYR A 27 4.86 16.66 -1.86
CA TYR A 27 5.53 17.23 -3.02
C TYR A 27 4.55 17.69 -4.11
N PHE A 28 3.55 16.87 -4.46
CA PHE A 28 2.63 17.20 -5.56
C PHE A 28 1.50 18.17 -5.17
N THR A 29 1.11 18.24 -3.91
CA THR A 29 -0.03 19.06 -3.45
C THR A 29 0.39 20.32 -2.69
N GLY A 30 1.64 20.41 -2.22
CA GLY A 30 2.09 21.47 -1.32
C GLY A 30 1.47 21.39 0.09
N LYS A 31 0.64 20.38 0.37
CA LYS A 31 -0.01 20.15 1.66
C LYS A 31 0.74 19.08 2.45
N GLU A 32 0.98 19.32 3.74
CA GLU A 32 1.44 18.27 4.63
C GLU A 32 0.29 17.36 5.06
N TRP A 33 0.54 16.04 5.07
CA TRP A 33 -0.42 15.01 5.46
C TRP A 33 -0.05 14.41 6.82
N SER A 34 -1.02 14.21 7.71
CA SER A 34 -0.80 13.46 8.95
C SER A 34 -0.81 11.95 8.66
N PHE A 35 -0.15 11.16 9.52
CA PHE A 35 -0.21 9.70 9.41
C PHE A 35 -1.65 9.18 9.55
N ASP A 36 -2.44 9.73 10.47
CA ASP A 36 -3.85 9.34 10.63
C ASP A 36 -4.68 9.54 9.36
N ALA A 37 -4.46 10.64 8.64
CA ALA A 37 -5.15 10.88 7.36
C ALA A 37 -4.71 9.87 6.29
N LEU A 38 -3.42 9.51 6.28
CA LEU A 38 -2.88 8.53 5.35
C LEU A 38 -3.30 7.11 5.71
N ASP A 39 -3.48 6.79 6.99
CA ASP A 39 -4.00 5.52 7.45
C ASP A 39 -5.43 5.30 6.96
N LEU A 40 -6.28 6.32 7.09
CA LEU A 40 -7.64 6.29 6.54
C LEU A 40 -7.62 6.11 5.01
N LEU A 41 -6.81 6.91 4.31
CA LEU A 41 -6.70 6.87 2.85
C LEU A 41 -6.23 5.50 2.35
N THR A 42 -5.20 4.95 2.98
CA THR A 42 -4.59 3.66 2.61
C THR A 42 -5.35 2.46 3.15
N GLY A 43 -6.39 2.68 3.97
CA GLY A 43 -7.10 1.60 4.65
C GLY A 43 -6.24 0.83 5.66
N LYS A 44 -5.18 1.45 6.20
CA LYS A 44 -4.25 0.85 7.17
C LYS A 44 -5.01 0.18 8.31
N LEU A 45 -4.65 -1.06 8.59
CA LEU A 45 -5.10 -1.76 9.79
C LEU A 45 -4.04 -1.62 10.89
N LYS A 46 -4.49 -1.46 12.14
CA LYS A 46 -3.61 -1.39 13.30
C LYS A 46 -2.72 -2.64 13.38
N ASP A 47 -1.43 -2.46 13.64
CA ASP A 47 -0.41 -3.52 13.77
C ASP A 47 -0.24 -4.43 12.53
N LYS A 48 -0.77 -4.01 11.37
CA LYS A 48 -0.69 -4.73 10.09
C LYS A 48 0.06 -3.92 9.04
N TRP A 49 0.64 -4.60 8.07
CA TRP A 49 1.21 -4.02 6.86
C TRP A 49 0.12 -3.47 5.95
N THR A 50 0.54 -2.58 5.05
CA THR A 50 -0.35 -1.92 4.08
C THR A 50 -0.07 -2.42 2.68
N TRP A 51 -1.15 -2.69 1.95
CA TRP A 51 -1.12 -2.93 0.52
C TRP A 51 -1.43 -1.63 -0.23
N PRO A 52 -0.88 -1.45 -1.45
CA PRO A 52 -1.03 -0.20 -2.18
C PRO A 52 -2.45 0.03 -2.73
N THR A 53 -3.25 -1.04 -2.89
CA THR A 53 -4.52 -1.08 -3.64
C THR A 53 -5.47 0.07 -3.31
N ALA A 54 -5.81 0.24 -2.02
CA ALA A 54 -6.74 1.28 -1.58
C ALA A 54 -6.25 2.70 -1.92
N SER A 55 -4.96 2.95 -1.75
CA SER A 55 -4.39 4.27 -2.08
C SER A 55 -4.30 4.53 -3.58
N LEU A 56 -4.08 3.49 -4.40
CA LEU A 56 -4.07 3.64 -5.86
C LEU A 56 -5.46 4.03 -6.36
N ILE A 57 -6.51 3.38 -5.84
CA ILE A 57 -7.91 3.74 -6.11
C ILE A 57 -8.14 5.20 -5.71
N TRP A 58 -7.82 5.56 -4.46
CA TRP A 58 -8.00 6.92 -3.97
C TRP A 58 -7.26 7.96 -4.83
N LEU A 59 -6.01 7.68 -5.23
CA LEU A 59 -5.23 8.58 -6.08
C LEU A 59 -5.92 8.81 -7.43
N THR A 60 -6.42 7.75 -8.06
CA THR A 60 -7.14 7.88 -9.34
C THR A 60 -8.45 8.65 -9.20
N GLU A 61 -9.19 8.45 -8.11
CA GLU A 61 -10.43 9.19 -7.81
C GLU A 61 -10.17 10.67 -7.47
N ASN A 62 -8.97 11.00 -7.01
CA ASN A 62 -8.57 12.36 -6.62
C ASN A 62 -7.71 13.06 -7.68
N GLY A 63 -7.85 12.66 -8.95
CA GLY A 63 -7.30 13.39 -10.10
C GLY A 63 -5.82 13.13 -10.38
N PHE A 64 -5.19 12.15 -9.73
CA PHE A 64 -3.83 11.75 -10.04
C PHE A 64 -3.81 10.73 -11.20
N ALA A 65 -2.96 10.99 -12.19
CA ALA A 65 -2.63 10.01 -13.21
C ALA A 65 -1.64 8.98 -12.65
N VAL A 66 -2.14 7.80 -12.31
CA VAL A 66 -1.34 6.72 -11.72
C VAL A 66 -1.23 5.54 -12.67
N LYS A 67 -0.05 4.92 -12.72
CA LYS A 67 0.18 3.64 -13.38
C LYS A 67 0.89 2.70 -12.40
N LEU A 68 0.31 1.53 -12.21
CA LEU A 68 0.92 0.46 -11.44
C LEU A 68 1.77 -0.40 -12.37
N VAL A 69 3.08 -0.45 -12.13
CA VAL A 69 4.02 -1.17 -12.97
C VAL A 69 4.64 -2.30 -12.16
N GLU A 70 4.15 -3.51 -12.37
CA GLU A 70 4.64 -4.68 -11.66
C GLU A 70 4.44 -6.00 -12.40
N LYS A 71 5.02 -7.07 -11.87
CA LYS A 71 4.88 -8.44 -12.38
C LYS A 71 3.75 -9.22 -11.67
N PHE A 72 3.09 -8.60 -10.70
CA PHE A 72 1.97 -9.17 -9.95
C PHE A 72 0.69 -9.06 -10.77
N SER A 73 -0.15 -10.09 -10.69
CA SER A 73 -1.44 -10.16 -11.35
C SER A 73 -2.53 -10.06 -10.30
N TYR A 74 -3.11 -8.86 -10.16
CA TYR A 74 -4.22 -8.62 -9.23
C TYR A 74 -5.43 -9.49 -9.53
N ARG A 75 -5.70 -9.73 -10.82
CA ARG A 75 -6.75 -10.66 -11.24
C ARG A 75 -6.53 -12.08 -10.72
N ASP A 76 -5.31 -12.60 -10.84
CA ASP A 76 -5.02 -13.97 -10.39
C ASP A 76 -4.97 -14.03 -8.85
N PHE A 77 -4.51 -12.96 -8.21
CA PHE A 77 -4.57 -12.82 -6.76
C PHE A 77 -6.01 -12.76 -6.24
N ALA A 78 -6.90 -11.99 -6.86
CA ALA A 78 -8.32 -11.92 -6.48
C ALA A 78 -8.96 -13.32 -6.52
N ALA A 79 -8.68 -14.10 -7.57
CA ALA A 79 -9.24 -15.43 -7.76
C ALA A 79 -8.64 -16.51 -6.83
N ARG A 80 -7.34 -16.44 -6.51
CA ARG A 80 -6.61 -17.55 -5.87
C ARG A 80 -6.02 -17.21 -4.49
N GLY A 81 -5.96 -15.92 -4.15
CA GLY A 81 -5.47 -15.41 -2.87
C GLY A 81 -4.08 -15.90 -2.52
N LYS A 82 -3.97 -16.50 -1.33
CA LYS A 82 -2.69 -16.98 -0.78
C LYS A 82 -1.97 -17.96 -1.69
N ASP A 83 -2.68 -18.80 -2.44
CA ASP A 83 -2.05 -19.78 -3.34
C ASP A 83 -1.29 -19.10 -4.48
N TYR A 84 -1.80 -17.97 -4.98
CA TYR A 84 -1.08 -17.14 -5.94
C TYR A 84 0.20 -16.54 -5.31
N LEU A 85 0.12 -16.07 -4.06
CA LEU A 85 1.30 -15.55 -3.35
C LEU A 85 2.37 -16.62 -3.14
N ILE A 86 1.97 -17.86 -2.83
CA ILE A 86 2.90 -18.98 -2.67
C ILE A 86 3.63 -19.25 -3.99
N GLU A 87 2.90 -19.29 -5.11
CA GLU A 87 3.50 -19.50 -6.43
C GLU A 87 4.45 -18.35 -6.81
N LYS A 88 4.02 -17.11 -6.60
CA LYS A 88 4.74 -15.92 -7.08
C LYS A 88 5.93 -15.54 -6.20
N CYS A 89 5.78 -15.67 -4.89
CA CYS A 89 6.70 -15.11 -3.89
C CYS A 89 7.25 -16.16 -2.91
N GLY A 90 6.82 -17.42 -3.01
CA GLY A 90 7.21 -18.48 -2.09
C GLY A 90 6.38 -18.53 -0.80
N ARG A 91 6.48 -19.67 -0.11
CA ARG A 91 5.68 -19.97 1.09
C ARG A 91 5.97 -19.02 2.26
N GLU A 92 7.21 -18.60 2.42
CA GLU A 92 7.62 -17.70 3.51
C GLU A 92 6.95 -16.34 3.37
N VAL A 93 7.08 -15.70 2.21
CA VAL A 93 6.47 -14.38 1.94
C VAL A 93 4.95 -14.47 2.00
N ALA A 94 4.35 -15.51 1.42
CA ALA A 94 2.91 -15.71 1.51
C ALA A 94 2.42 -15.94 2.95
N GLY A 95 3.24 -16.61 3.78
CA GLY A 95 2.99 -16.79 5.21
C GLY A 95 3.06 -15.47 5.98
N ALA A 96 4.12 -14.68 5.75
CA ALA A 96 4.28 -13.36 6.36
C ALA A 96 3.14 -12.40 5.97
N GLN A 97 2.76 -12.37 4.70
CA GLN A 97 1.63 -11.56 4.23
C GLN A 97 0.32 -11.99 4.89
N ALA A 98 0.05 -13.29 5.02
CA ALA A 98 -1.14 -13.78 5.72
C ALA A 98 -1.13 -13.46 7.23
N LEU A 99 0.05 -13.38 7.85
CA LEU A 99 0.20 -13.06 9.27
C LEU A 99 0.07 -11.56 9.54
N HIS A 100 0.68 -10.74 8.69
CA HIS A 100 0.85 -9.31 8.89
C HIS A 100 -0.10 -8.44 8.07
N SER A 101 -0.95 -8.99 7.22
CA SER A 101 -1.98 -8.25 6.49
C SER A 101 -3.32 -8.99 6.46
N ASP A 102 -4.36 -8.40 5.88
CA ASP A 102 -5.66 -9.03 5.68
C ASP A 102 -5.85 -9.39 4.21
N LEU A 103 -5.46 -10.61 3.84
CA LEU A 103 -5.51 -11.05 2.44
C LEU A 103 -6.93 -11.08 1.88
N PHE A 104 -7.95 -11.39 2.69
CA PHE A 104 -9.33 -11.44 2.20
C PHE A 104 -9.82 -10.06 1.82
N ARG A 105 -9.49 -9.06 2.65
CA ARG A 105 -9.79 -7.66 2.32
C ARG A 105 -9.08 -7.22 1.05
N GLU A 106 -7.81 -7.57 0.89
CA GLU A 106 -7.05 -7.18 -0.30
C GLU A 106 -7.54 -7.88 -1.57
N GLN A 107 -7.96 -9.14 -1.47
CA GLN A 107 -8.58 -9.85 -2.59
C GLN A 107 -9.88 -9.19 -3.04
N ALA A 108 -10.67 -8.63 -2.12
CA ALA A 108 -11.92 -7.94 -2.45
C ALA A 108 -11.70 -6.59 -3.17
N LEU A 109 -10.50 -6.02 -3.06
CA LEU A 109 -10.12 -4.75 -3.71
C LEU A 109 -9.35 -4.95 -5.03
N ALA A 110 -8.91 -6.19 -5.31
CA ALA A 110 -8.01 -6.54 -6.41
C ALA A 110 -8.73 -6.84 -7.75
#